data_AF-A0A1I5SPP8-F1
#
_entry.id   AF-A0A1I5SPP8-F1
#
_cell.length_a   1.000
_cell.length_b   1.000
_cell.length_c   1.000
_cell.angle_alpha   90.00
_cell.angle_beta   90.00
_cell.angle_gamma   90.00
#
_symmetry.space_group_name_H-M   'P 1'
#
loop_
_entity.id
_entity.type
_entity.pdbx_description
1 polymer ?
#
loop_
_entity_poly.entity_id
_entity_poly.type
_entity_poly.pdbx_seq_one_letter_code
_entity_poly.pdbx_strand_id
1 'polypeptide(L)'
;MLIAERKNLVPVKILIDTPLIRLELFENKNGNLFLASNTLKPGGTVYYATMPSPFFAFLDNAITLQKLFSKSPSLFMEVSQKEGKTLYCCTDAEIILELGDKTLSELKSM
;
A
#
# COMPACT_ATOMS: atom_id res chain seq x y z
N MET A 1 14.64 10.73 -10.03
CA MET A 1 14.44 10.53 -8.58
C MET A 1 12.94 10.47 -8.32
N LEU A 2 12.41 9.33 -7.87
CA LEU A 2 10.99 9.16 -7.55
C LEU A 2 10.74 9.81 -6.18
N ILE A 3 10.17 11.02 -6.16
CA ILE A 3 9.78 11.70 -4.92
C ILE A 3 8.26 11.64 -4.84
N ALA A 4 7.73 10.76 -4.00
CA ALA A 4 6.32 10.78 -3.64
C ALA A 4 6.12 11.77 -2.49
N GLU A 5 5.72 12.98 -2.83
CA GLU A 5 5.15 13.89 -1.85
C GLU A 5 3.63 13.67 -1.84
N ARG A 6 3.02 13.47 -0.67
CA ARG A 6 1.58 13.17 -0.56
C ARG A 6 0.69 14.16 -1.31
N LYS A 7 1.06 15.45 -1.31
CA LYS A 7 0.38 16.56 -2.03
C LYS A 7 0.36 16.40 -3.55
N ASN A 8 1.26 15.59 -4.11
CA ASN A 8 1.38 15.34 -5.54
C ASN A 8 0.74 14.02 -5.97
N LEU A 9 0.14 13.26 -5.03
CA LEU A 9 -0.53 12.00 -5.32
C LEU A 9 -2.03 12.23 -5.48
N VAL A 10 -2.52 11.99 -6.69
CA VAL A 10 -3.94 12.06 -7.04
C VAL A 10 -4.52 10.66 -6.98
N PRO A 11 -5.63 10.43 -6.25
CA PRO A 11 -6.28 9.13 -6.23
C PRO A 11 -6.86 8.80 -7.61
N VAL A 12 -6.58 7.59 -8.10
CA VAL A 12 -7.04 7.10 -9.40
C VAL A 12 -8.14 6.08 -9.22
N LYS A 13 -7.92 5.05 -8.39
CA LYS A 13 -8.84 3.93 -8.24
C LYS A 13 -8.64 3.19 -6.93
N ILE A 14 -9.73 2.78 -6.30
CA ILE A 14 -9.70 1.82 -5.19
C ILE A 14 -9.69 0.41 -5.80
N LEU A 15 -8.67 -0.38 -5.49
CA LEU A 15 -8.48 -1.74 -6.01
C LEU A 15 -9.07 -2.79 -5.07
N ILE A 16 -8.99 -2.54 -3.75
CA ILE A 16 -9.59 -3.37 -2.70
C ILE A 16 -10.24 -2.42 -1.69
N ASP A 17 -11.49 -2.71 -1.33
CA ASP A 17 -12.21 -2.00 -0.27
C ASP A 17 -12.97 -3.01 0.59
N THR A 18 -12.35 -3.40 1.70
CA THR A 18 -12.92 -4.34 2.68
C THR A 18 -12.75 -3.75 4.08
N PRO A 19 -13.46 -4.26 5.10
CA PRO A 19 -13.29 -3.78 6.48
C PRO A 19 -11.87 -3.94 7.04
N LEU A 20 -11.10 -4.88 6.51
CA LEU A 20 -9.74 -5.21 7.00
C LEU A 20 -8.65 -4.60 6.12
N ILE A 21 -8.88 -4.53 4.81
CA ILE A 21 -7.89 -4.14 3.82
C ILE A 21 -8.50 -3.12 2.86
N ARG A 22 -7.75 -2.04 2.63
CA ARG A 22 -8.00 -1.05 1.60
C ARG A 22 -6.71 -0.85 0.82
N LEU A 23 -6.79 -1.05 -0.49
CA LEU A 23 -5.69 -0.80 -1.44
C LEU A 23 -6.16 0.24 -2.46
N GLU A 24 -5.43 1.32 -2.60
CA GLU A 24 -5.77 2.44 -3.47
C GLU A 24 -4.59 2.80 -4.37
N LEU A 25 -4.89 3.02 -5.66
CA LEU A 25 -3.95 3.42 -6.70
C LEU A 25 -3.94 4.94 -6.79
N PHE A 26 -2.74 5.51 -6.78
CA PHE A 26 -2.47 6.93 -6.96
C PHE A 26 -1.58 7.16 -8.17
N GLU A 27 -1.67 8.34 -8.75
CA GLU A 27 -0.81 8.81 -9.82
C GLU A 27 -0.22 10.17 -9.44
N ASN A 28 1.03 10.43 -9.82
CA ASN A 28 1.61 11.77 -9.74
C ASN A 28 1.57 12.49 -11.10
N LYS A 29 1.86 13.80 -11.09
CA LYS A 29 1.88 14.63 -12.30
C LYS A 29 2.81 14.14 -13.43
N ASN A 30 3.74 13.25 -13.12
CA ASN A 30 4.70 12.68 -14.07
C ASN A 30 4.23 11.30 -14.59
N GLY A 31 3.00 10.87 -14.31
CA GLY A 31 2.46 9.58 -14.73
C GLY A 31 2.98 8.37 -13.95
N ASN A 32 3.67 8.58 -12.82
CA ASN A 32 4.12 7.47 -12.00
C ASN A 32 2.98 6.98 -11.11
N LEU A 33 2.85 5.66 -11.02
CA LEU A 33 1.84 5.00 -10.20
C LEU A 33 2.39 4.62 -8.83
N PHE A 34 1.52 4.78 -7.83
CA PHE A 34 1.79 4.47 -6.43
C PHE A 34 0.61 3.71 -5.85
N LEU A 35 0.89 2.90 -4.85
CA LEU A 35 -0.11 2.21 -4.07
C LEU A 35 -0.11 2.77 -2.65
N ALA A 36 -1.31 2.90 -2.09
CA ALA A 36 -1.50 3.14 -0.67
C ALA A 36 -2.33 2.01 -0.07
N SER A 37 -1.86 1.48 1.06
CA SER A 37 -2.56 0.42 1.79
C SER A 37 -2.70 0.79 3.26
N ASN A 38 -3.85 0.47 3.86
CA ASN A 38 -3.95 0.49 5.31
C ASN A 38 -3.07 -0.60 5.92
N THR A 39 -2.51 -0.31 7.08
CA THR A 39 -1.59 -1.21 7.78
C THR A 39 -2.24 -1.67 9.09
N LEU A 40 -2.12 -2.96 9.38
CA LEU A 40 -2.50 -3.56 10.65
C LEU A 40 -1.52 -3.17 11.77
N LYS A 41 -0.22 -3.17 11.47
CA LYS A 41 0.84 -2.81 12.41
C LYS A 41 2.00 -2.13 11.69
N PRO A 42 2.45 -0.94 12.14
CA PRO A 42 1.70 0.00 12.98
C PRO A 42 0.34 0.33 12.33
N GLY A 43 -0.65 0.82 13.09
CA GLY A 43 -1.92 1.27 12.49
C GLY A 43 -1.71 2.53 11.67
N GLY A 44 -2.10 2.55 10.39
CA GLY A 44 -1.84 3.70 9.51
C GLY A 44 -2.07 3.42 8.03
N THR A 45 -1.41 4.21 7.17
CA THR A 45 -1.40 4.06 5.71
C THR A 45 0.03 4.07 5.21
N VAL A 46 0.45 3.03 4.49
CA VAL A 46 1.76 2.99 3.84
C VAL A 46 1.62 3.33 2.35
N TYR A 47 2.60 4.05 1.82
CA TYR A 47 2.70 4.42 0.41
C TYR A 47 3.95 3.81 -0.20
N TYR A 48 3.80 3.19 -1.37
CA TYR A 48 4.88 2.50 -2.06
C TYR A 48 4.73 2.61 -3.58
N ALA A 49 5.85 2.62 -4.30
CA ALA A 49 5.85 2.73 -5.75
C ALA A 49 5.36 1.43 -6.39
N THR A 50 4.57 1.54 -7.46
CA THR A 50 4.14 0.35 -8.21
C THR A 50 5.24 -0.10 -9.15
N MET A 51 5.52 -1.40 -9.21
CA MET A 51 6.33 -2.00 -10.27
C MET A 51 5.48 -2.96 -11.11
N PRO A 52 5.59 -2.96 -12.45
CA PRO A 52 4.70 -3.76 -13.31
C PRO A 52 4.66 -5.24 -12.94
N SER A 53 5.82 -5.90 -12.81
CA SER A 53 5.90 -7.34 -12.56
C SER A 53 5.21 -7.79 -11.26
N PRO A 54 5.54 -7.26 -10.06
CA PRO A 54 4.84 -7.67 -8.84
C PRO A 54 3.37 -7.24 -8.84
N PHE A 55 3.03 -6.11 -9.47
CA PHE A 55 1.64 -5.67 -9.56
C PHE A 55 0.78 -6.62 -10.40
N PHE A 56 1.24 -7.04 -11.57
CA PHE A 56 0.53 -8.04 -12.37
C PHE A 56 0.42 -9.38 -11.64
N ALA A 57 1.50 -9.85 -11.01
CA ALA A 57 1.45 -11.07 -10.20
C ALA A 57 0.43 -10.98 -9.05
N PHE A 58 0.21 -9.80 -8.48
CA PHE A 58 -0.82 -9.58 -7.48
C PHE A 58 -2.23 -9.61 -8.08
N LEU A 59 -2.46 -8.96 -9.22
CA LEU A 59 -3.74 -8.98 -9.93
C LEU A 59 -4.13 -10.40 -10.37
N ASP A 60 -3.13 -11.22 -10.72
CA ASP A 60 -3.29 -12.63 -11.09
C ASP A 60 -3.42 -13.56 -9.86
N ASN A 61 -3.46 -13.02 -8.64
CA ASN A 61 -3.49 -13.75 -7.37
C ASN A 61 -2.27 -14.66 -7.12
N ALA A 62 -1.17 -14.47 -7.85
CA ALA A 62 0.06 -15.23 -7.68
C ALA A 62 0.89 -14.78 -6.45
N ILE A 63 0.64 -13.57 -5.93
CA ILE A 63 1.25 -13.07 -4.70
C ILE A 63 0.21 -12.34 -3.82
N THR A 64 0.46 -12.29 -2.51
CA THR A 64 -0.36 -11.58 -1.52
C THR A 64 -0.12 -10.07 -1.55
N LEU A 65 -0.96 -9.30 -0.84
CA LEU A 65 -0.76 -7.86 -0.69
C LEU A 65 0.51 -7.56 0.10
N GLN A 66 0.76 -8.32 1.17
CA GLN A 66 2.01 -8.23 1.94
C GLN A 66 3.24 -8.48 1.05
N LYS A 67 3.17 -9.48 0.15
CA LYS A 67 4.28 -9.80 -0.75
C LYS A 67 4.47 -8.74 -1.83
N LEU A 68 3.38 -8.17 -2.38
CA LEU A 68 3.43 -7.03 -3.28
C LEU A 68 4.16 -5.85 -2.62
N PHE A 69 3.81 -5.51 -1.38
CA PHE A 69 4.47 -4.47 -0.61
C PHE A 69 5.96 -4.77 -0.40
N SER A 70 6.32 -5.97 0.07
CA SER A 70 7.73 -6.34 0.30
C SER A 70 8.62 -6.29 -0.94
N LYS A 71 8.02 -6.47 -2.12
CA LYS A 71 8.72 -6.46 -3.41
C LYS A 71 8.75 -5.07 -4.05
N SER A 72 8.01 -4.11 -3.50
CA SER A 72 7.86 -2.77 -4.04
C SER A 72 8.75 -1.78 -3.28
N PRO A 73 9.30 -0.75 -3.95
CA PRO A 73 10.01 0.31 -3.24
C PRO A 73 9.04 1.06 -2.31
N SER A 74 9.20 0.84 -1.00
CA SER A 74 8.44 1.55 0.03
C SER A 74 8.93 2.99 0.15
N LEU A 75 8.01 3.94 0.29
CA LEU A 75 8.33 5.37 0.26
C LEU A 75 8.18 6.00 1.64
N PHE A 76 6.98 5.92 2.22
CA PHE A 76 6.71 6.46 3.55
C PHE A 76 5.44 5.84 4.13
N MET A 77 5.29 5.94 5.44
CA MET A 77 4.10 5.55 6.17
C MET A 77 3.52 6.72 6.94
N GLU A 78 2.21 6.92 6.87
CA GLU A 78 1.44 7.88 7.66
C GLU A 78 0.72 7.14 8.78
N VAL A 79 1.04 7.45 10.04
CA VAL A 79 0.31 6.98 11.21
C VAL A 79 -0.54 8.13 11.73
N SER A 80 -1.86 7.93 11.81
CA SER A 80 -2.75 8.91 12.43
C SER A 80 -2.79 8.68 13.93
N GLN A 81 -2.41 9.69 14.71
CA GLN A 81 -2.47 9.72 16.17
C GLN A 81 -3.48 10.80 16.61
N LYS A 82 -3.85 10.80 17.90
CA LYS A 82 -4.80 11.80 18.44
C LYS A 82 -4.35 13.25 18.21
N GLU A 83 -3.05 13.48 18.15
CA GLU A 83 -2.43 14.81 18.07
C GLU A 83 -2.08 15.23 16.63
N GLY A 84 -2.21 14.34 15.65
CA GLY A 84 -1.87 14.64 14.26
C GLY A 84 -1.47 13.41 13.44
N LYS A 85 -0.79 13.64 12.33
CA LYS A 85 -0.22 12.58 11.48
C LYS A 85 1.30 12.59 11.59
N THR A 86 1.89 11.44 11.84
CA THR A 86 3.34 11.26 11.88
C THR A 86 3.79 10.47 10.66
N LEU A 87 4.86 10.94 10.01
CA LEU A 87 5.49 10.28 8.89
C LEU A 87 6.65 9.42 9.38
N TYR A 88 6.66 8.14 8.97
CA TYR A 88 7.72 7.18 9.28
C TYR A 88 8.39 6.71 8.00
N CYS A 89 9.70 6.47 8.08
CA CYS A 89 10.38 5.68 7.06
C CYS A 89 9.95 4.22 7.23
N CYS A 90 9.72 3.53 6.12
CA CYS A 90 9.30 2.13 6.15
C CYS A 90 10.41 1.18 6.62
N THR A 91 11.64 1.66 6.78
CA THR A 91 12.78 0.91 7.34
C THR A 91 12.75 0.83 8.86
N ASP A 92 11.99 1.70 9.51
CA ASP A 92 12.09 1.91 10.96
C ASP A 92 11.08 1.05 11.73
N ALA A 93 10.18 0.36 11.03
CA ALA A 93 9.16 -0.50 11.62
C ALA A 93 8.83 -1.69 10.72
N GLU A 94 8.50 -2.82 11.34
CA GLU A 94 7.89 -3.94 10.63
C GLU A 94 6.44 -3.55 10.24
N ILE A 95 6.20 -3.43 8.94
CA ILE A 95 4.90 -3.06 8.37
C ILE A 95 4.12 -4.30 7.97
N ILE A 96 2.98 -4.50 8.61
CA ILE A 96 2.03 -5.59 8.38
C ILE A 96 0.76 -4.99 7.78
N LEU A 97 0.37 -5.46 6.59
CA LEU A 97 -0.87 -5.06 5.89
C LEU A 97 -2.05 -5.97 6.25
N GLU A 98 -1.81 -7.27 6.41
CA GLU A 98 -2.85 -8.27 6.68
C GLU A 98 -2.35 -9.39 7.59
N LEU A 99 -3.28 -10.17 8.16
CA LEU A 99 -2.96 -11.35 8.97
C LEU A 99 -2.66 -12.56 8.07
N GLY A 100 -1.42 -13.04 8.08
CA GLY A 100 -1.00 -14.29 7.43
C GLY A 100 -0.70 -14.19 5.92
N ASP A 101 -0.48 -15.33 5.28
CA ASP A 101 -0.15 -15.45 3.83
C ASP A 101 -1.38 -15.41 2.91
N LYS A 102 -2.47 -14.76 3.33
CA LYS A 102 -3.75 -14.89 2.61
C LYS A 102 -3.72 -14.13 1.29
N THR A 103 -3.96 -14.84 0.20
CA THR A 103 -4.10 -14.27 -1.14
C THR A 103 -5.47 -13.61 -1.31
N LEU A 104 -5.52 -12.62 -2.20
CA LEU A 104 -6.72 -11.84 -2.58
C LEU A 104 -7.95 -12.70 -2.92
N SER A 105 -7.73 -13.95 -3.37
CA SER A 105 -8.79 -14.92 -3.70
C SER A 105 -9.70 -15.29 -2.52
N GLU A 106 -9.23 -15.20 -1.28
CA GLU A 106 -10.05 -15.50 -0.09
C GLU A 106 -10.82 -14.28 0.44
N LEU A 107 -10.44 -13.07 0.06
CA LEU A 107 -11.15 -11.83 0.45
C LEU A 107 -12.48 -11.64 -0.30
N LYS A 108 -12.70 -12.37 -1.39
CA LYS A 108 -13.96 -12.35 -2.15
C LYS A 108 -15.05 -13.26 -1.53
N SER A 109 -14.71 -14.05 -0.51
CA SER A 109 -15.59 -15.06 0.09
C SER A 109 -16.05 -14.76 1.52
N MET A 110 -15.88 -13.52 2.01
CA MET A 110 -16.47 -13.05 3.28
C MET A 110 -17.48 -11.93 3.02
#